data_AF-A0A9P8N1E6-F1
#
_entry.id   AF-A0A9P8N1E6-F1
#
_cell.length_a   1.000
_cell.length_b   1.000
_cell.length_c   1.000
_cell.angle_alpha   90.00
_cell.angle_beta   90.00
_cell.angle_gamma   90.00
#
_symmetry.space_group_name_H-M   'P 1'
#
loop_
_entity.id
_entity.type
_entity.pdbx_description
1 polymer ?
#
loop_
_entity_poly.entity_id
_entity_poly.type
_entity_poly.pdbx_seq_one_letter_code
_entity_poly.pdbx_strand_id
1 'polypeptide(L)'
;MSNAIEDPRVRAAIEHYLLDLENTQPKNTKRNYRPKQEEWKEWCQANWPAIPDVWPASVPQGQQLPGDLVDEGKLLLFMKEVVASRPPKKGKRVADERKRHLEAQEAKRAVKRRRAPSDTIVVGGGGSEYESDSDLELYESTLKLQYNTVRGYVSAIQKLYDEQKSRESILRPGHRSGTEGAQTQHSCNDLEPEEEGIHGQGVGTLRDVYAPAQIPDHTNVAWSEREIACALRTQVDFLLGNHMLLRSGNRLPMELADCFPLDLPNEGFKAQGYTTKALVVVMNCGKTNQHGRMEYGSALRHRDPRSCLIGALAFWLFWRWQVEKAERFPVFQRSEDWYETKVLRRSAKEPQAPLSGQTAREWTSRFYKKAGIKVSKVSHAPRVAATQNADMAGVDEGQIRRAGRWNNGDQMTGCYLTSCLSNS
;
A
#
# COMPACT_ATOMS: atom_id res chain seq x y z
N MET A 1 31.77 25.64 28.94
CA MET A 1 31.45 24.40 28.20
C MET A 1 30.70 23.49 29.16
N SER A 2 29.37 23.57 29.18
CA SER A 2 28.55 22.80 30.14
C SER A 2 28.23 21.43 29.57
N ASN A 3 28.76 20.38 30.22
CA ASN A 3 28.23 19.03 30.09
C ASN A 3 26.78 19.06 30.59
N ALA A 4 25.82 19.06 29.66
CA ALA A 4 24.43 18.81 30.01
C ALA A 4 24.33 17.34 30.42
N ILE A 5 24.23 17.11 31.73
CA ILE A 5 23.91 15.82 32.32
C ILE A 5 22.50 15.48 31.81
N GLU A 6 22.40 14.59 30.82
CA GLU A 6 21.11 14.07 30.38
C GLU A 6 20.42 13.40 31.57
N ASP A 7 19.19 13.83 31.86
CA ASP A 7 18.40 13.32 32.99
C ASP A 7 18.23 11.79 32.84
N PRO A 8 18.60 11.00 33.86
CA PRO A 8 18.51 9.54 33.81
C PRO A 8 17.09 9.03 33.53
N ARG A 9 16.04 9.81 33.84
CA ARG A 9 14.65 9.49 33.50
C ARG A 9 14.36 9.65 32.01
N VAL A 10 14.99 10.62 31.36
CA VAL A 10 14.90 10.82 29.90
C VAL A 10 15.63 9.69 29.18
N ARG A 11 16.79 9.27 29.67
CA ARG A 11 17.52 8.09 29.15
C ARG A 11 16.71 6.81 29.31
N ALA A 12 16.11 6.58 30.48
CA ALA A 12 15.24 5.41 30.73
C ALA A 12 13.99 5.43 29.85
N ALA A 13 13.38 6.60 29.60
CA ALA A 13 12.24 6.72 28.68
C ALA A 13 12.66 6.44 27.23
N ILE A 14 13.81 6.96 26.78
CA ILE A 14 14.34 6.69 25.44
C ILE A 14 14.65 5.20 25.27
N GLU A 15 15.31 4.56 26.24
CA GLU A 15 15.57 3.11 26.21
C GLU A 15 14.27 2.31 26.21
N HIS A 16 13.28 2.69 27.03
CA HIS A 16 11.96 2.04 27.07
C HIS A 16 11.24 2.14 25.72
N TYR A 17 11.19 3.31 25.08
CA TYR A 17 10.51 3.49 23.78
C TYR A 17 11.28 2.94 22.58
N LEU A 18 12.62 2.86 22.65
CA LEU A 18 13.45 2.28 21.57
C LEU A 18 13.51 0.76 21.63
N LEU A 19 13.51 0.15 22.82
CA LEU A 19 13.39 -1.31 22.98
C LEU A 19 12.00 -1.82 22.57
N ASP A 20 10.97 -0.98 22.65
CA ASP A 20 9.61 -1.33 22.25
C ASP A 20 9.35 -1.25 20.73
N LEU A 21 10.30 -0.76 19.91
CA LEU A 21 10.20 -0.81 18.43
C LEU A 21 10.17 -2.25 17.90
N GLU A 22 10.82 -3.20 18.58
CA GLU A 22 10.75 -4.62 18.23
C GLU A 22 9.39 -5.27 18.54
N ASN A 23 8.65 -4.70 19.50
CA ASN A 23 7.34 -5.16 19.98
C ASN A 23 6.17 -4.43 19.29
N THR A 24 6.37 -3.20 18.85
CA THR A 24 5.36 -2.36 18.18
C THR A 24 5.33 -2.52 16.66
N GLN A 25 6.27 -3.26 16.06
CA GLN A 25 6.28 -3.48 14.61
C GLN A 25 5.12 -4.39 14.17
N PRO A 26 4.39 -4.03 13.08
CA PRO A 26 3.41 -4.93 12.46
C PRO A 26 4.01 -6.32 12.21
N LYS A 27 3.36 -7.39 12.72
CA LYS A 27 3.80 -8.78 12.50
C LYS A 27 4.10 -9.10 11.03
N ASN A 28 3.31 -8.54 10.10
CA ASN A 28 3.50 -8.71 8.67
C ASN A 28 4.76 -8.00 8.13
N THR A 29 5.11 -6.83 8.66
CA THR A 29 6.31 -6.09 8.26
C THR A 29 7.56 -6.79 8.81
N LYS A 30 7.52 -7.26 10.06
CA LYS A 30 8.59 -8.07 10.66
C LYS A 30 8.86 -9.35 9.84
N ARG A 31 7.79 -10.07 9.47
CA ARG A 31 7.87 -11.26 8.60
C ARG A 31 8.43 -10.96 7.21
N ASN A 32 8.17 -9.77 6.66
CA ASN A 32 8.62 -9.41 5.31
C ASN A 32 10.05 -8.84 5.27
N TYR A 33 10.48 -8.13 6.32
CA TYR A 33 11.77 -7.44 6.35
C TYR A 33 12.87 -8.34 6.87
N ARG A 34 12.58 -9.19 7.87
CA ARG A 34 13.58 -10.10 8.47
C ARG A 34 14.37 -10.91 7.43
N PRO A 35 13.75 -11.61 6.46
CA PRO A 35 14.51 -12.39 5.47
C PRO A 35 15.41 -11.54 4.58
N LYS A 36 15.03 -10.27 4.34
CA LYS A 36 15.82 -9.34 3.52
C LYS A 36 17.01 -8.78 4.30
N GLN A 37 16.82 -8.54 5.59
CA GLN A 37 17.87 -8.10 6.50
C GLN A 37 18.85 -9.24 6.81
N GLU A 38 18.38 -10.48 6.93
CA GLU A 38 19.25 -11.67 7.05
C GLU A 38 20.15 -11.81 5.82
N GLU A 39 19.57 -11.70 4.63
CA GLU A 39 20.33 -11.76 3.37
C GLU A 39 21.35 -10.61 3.22
N TRP A 40 21.01 -9.41 3.71
CA TRP A 40 21.96 -8.30 3.81
C TRP A 40 23.14 -8.63 4.75
N LYS A 41 22.86 -9.21 5.91
CA LYS A 41 23.88 -9.58 6.91
C LYS A 41 24.81 -10.67 6.39
N GLU A 42 24.25 -11.70 5.76
CA GLU A 42 25.03 -12.78 5.13
C GLU A 42 25.96 -12.23 4.04
N TRP A 43 25.43 -11.35 3.16
CA TRP A 43 26.26 -10.70 2.14
C TRP A 43 27.34 -9.81 2.77
N CYS A 44 27.03 -9.09 3.86
CA CYS A 44 28.01 -8.26 4.54
C CYS A 44 29.13 -9.08 5.19
N GLN A 45 28.80 -10.22 5.79
CA GLN A 45 29.79 -11.14 6.39
C GLN A 45 30.77 -11.70 5.35
N ALA A 46 30.33 -11.90 4.12
CA ALA A 46 31.17 -12.42 3.05
C ALA A 46 32.09 -11.35 2.44
N ASN A 47 31.71 -10.06 2.48
CA ASN A 47 32.37 -8.99 1.72
C ASN A 47 33.08 -7.94 2.59
N TRP A 48 32.80 -7.87 3.89
CA TRP A 48 33.31 -6.82 4.77
C TRP A 48 33.87 -7.40 6.08
N PRO A 49 34.93 -6.79 6.65
CA PRO A 49 35.48 -7.22 7.93
C PRO A 49 34.45 -7.04 9.04
N ALA A 50 34.50 -7.91 10.05
CA ALA A 50 33.60 -7.83 11.21
C ALA A 50 33.71 -6.49 11.95
N ILE A 51 32.64 -6.12 12.66
CA ILE A 51 32.64 -4.92 13.50
C ILE A 51 33.69 -5.11 14.61
N PRO A 52 34.65 -4.19 14.78
CA PRO A 52 35.65 -4.28 15.85
C PRO A 52 35.00 -4.25 17.24
N ASP A 53 35.62 -4.92 18.22
CA ASP A 53 35.15 -4.96 19.62
C ASP A 53 35.06 -3.57 20.27
N VAL A 54 35.81 -2.60 19.75
CA VAL A 54 35.76 -1.18 20.16
C VAL A 54 35.14 -0.36 19.03
N TRP A 55 33.83 -0.16 19.08
CA TRP A 55 33.05 0.65 18.13
C TRP A 55 32.34 1.81 18.87
N PRO A 56 32.29 3.04 18.34
CA PRO A 56 32.76 3.46 17.01
C PRO A 56 34.26 3.78 16.96
N ALA A 57 34.97 3.15 16.02
CA ALA A 57 36.35 3.51 15.65
C ALA A 57 36.36 4.66 14.63
N SER A 58 37.41 5.48 14.60
CA SER A 58 37.56 6.51 13.56
C SER A 58 37.74 5.86 12.19
N VAL A 59 36.66 5.82 11.40
CA VAL A 59 36.72 5.35 10.01
C VAL A 59 37.37 6.45 9.16
N PRO A 60 38.46 6.17 8.42
CA PRO A 60 39.04 7.12 7.47
C PRO A 60 37.99 7.58 6.45
N GLN A 61 37.97 8.87 6.12
CA GLN A 61 37.04 9.41 5.11
C GLN A 61 37.19 8.63 3.78
N GLY A 62 36.09 8.03 3.32
CA GLY A 62 36.02 7.28 2.07
C GLY A 62 36.05 5.75 2.20
N GLN A 63 36.20 5.19 3.42
CA GLN A 63 36.04 3.75 3.65
C GLN A 63 34.60 3.39 4.05
N GLN A 64 34.13 2.24 3.58
CA GLN A 64 32.80 1.71 3.94
C GLN A 64 32.79 1.21 5.39
N LEU A 65 31.61 1.17 6.01
CA LEU A 65 31.49 0.76 7.41
C LEU A 65 31.87 -0.73 7.57
N PRO A 66 32.30 -1.21 8.73
CA PRO A 66 32.55 -2.63 8.95
C PRO A 66 31.25 -3.42 9.15
N GLY A 67 31.29 -4.71 8.88
CA GLY A 67 30.22 -5.68 9.15
C GLY A 67 28.88 -5.35 8.49
N ASP A 68 27.79 -5.59 9.22
CA ASP A 68 26.41 -5.40 8.75
C ASP A 68 25.90 -3.95 8.85
N LEU A 69 26.76 -3.01 9.28
CA LEU A 69 26.44 -1.59 9.32
C LEU A 69 26.11 -1.07 7.92
N VAL A 70 24.99 -0.37 7.83
CA VAL A 70 24.43 0.13 6.57
C VAL A 70 25.10 1.44 6.19
N ASP A 71 25.72 1.44 5.02
CA ASP A 71 26.18 2.63 4.33
C ASP A 71 25.61 2.68 2.91
N GLU A 72 25.63 3.87 2.31
CA GLU A 72 25.06 4.12 0.98
C GLU A 72 25.77 3.32 -0.12
N GLY A 73 27.10 3.16 0.00
CA GLY A 73 27.92 2.43 -0.98
C GLY A 73 27.61 0.94 -1.01
N LYS A 74 27.57 0.29 0.15
CA LYS A 74 27.16 -1.11 0.33
C LYS A 74 25.73 -1.33 -0.09
N LEU A 75 24.82 -0.39 0.20
CA LEU A 75 23.43 -0.51 -0.23
C LEU A 75 23.36 -0.59 -1.76
N LEU A 76 24.01 0.34 -2.46
CA LEU A 76 24.05 0.34 -3.92
C LEU A 76 24.71 -0.93 -4.48
N LEU A 77 25.81 -1.38 -3.87
CA LEU A 77 26.53 -2.59 -4.29
C LEU A 77 25.69 -3.85 -4.09
N PHE A 78 25.09 -4.05 -2.93
CA PHE A 78 24.16 -5.14 -2.64
C PHE A 78 22.97 -5.14 -3.60
N MET A 79 22.42 -3.97 -3.90
CA MET A 79 21.30 -3.86 -4.83
C MET A 79 21.71 -4.26 -6.25
N LYS A 80 22.92 -3.90 -6.69
CA LYS A 80 23.45 -4.28 -8.01
C LYS A 80 23.80 -5.77 -8.09
N GLU A 81 24.53 -6.29 -7.12
CA GLU A 81 25.14 -7.62 -7.18
C GLU A 81 24.21 -8.74 -6.71
N VAL A 82 23.35 -8.46 -5.73
CA VAL A 82 22.53 -9.49 -5.07
C VAL A 82 21.06 -9.37 -5.43
N VAL A 83 20.54 -8.15 -5.61
CA VAL A 83 19.08 -7.93 -5.77
C VAL A 83 18.66 -7.75 -7.21
N ALA A 84 19.32 -6.90 -8.00
CA ALA A 84 18.90 -6.58 -9.37
C ALA A 84 19.33 -7.64 -10.39
N SER A 85 20.45 -8.32 -10.13
CA SER A 85 21.07 -9.35 -10.99
C SER A 85 20.34 -10.69 -11.00
N ARG A 86 19.44 -10.94 -10.03
CA ARG A 86 18.89 -12.29 -9.80
C ARG A 86 17.42 -12.45 -10.20
N PRO A 87 17.00 -13.68 -10.52
CA PRO A 87 15.60 -13.99 -10.71
C PRO A 87 14.81 -14.13 -9.38
N PRO A 88 13.49 -13.93 -9.39
CA PRO A 88 12.64 -14.13 -8.22
C PRO A 88 12.73 -15.57 -7.70
N LYS A 89 12.97 -15.75 -6.39
CA LYS A 89 13.10 -17.08 -5.76
C LYS A 89 11.75 -17.80 -5.56
N LYS A 90 10.66 -17.06 -5.36
CA LYS A 90 9.33 -17.60 -4.99
C LYS A 90 8.19 -16.80 -5.60
N GLY A 91 7.06 -17.46 -5.88
CA GLY A 91 5.82 -16.82 -6.30
C GLY A 91 5.16 -17.50 -7.49
N LYS A 92 3.90 -17.15 -7.76
CA LYS A 92 3.10 -17.76 -8.83
C LYS A 92 3.79 -17.66 -10.20
N ARG A 93 4.41 -16.52 -10.51
CA ARG A 93 5.10 -16.29 -11.79
C ARG A 93 6.27 -17.25 -12.03
N VAL A 94 7.01 -17.59 -10.97
CA VAL A 94 8.13 -18.54 -11.02
C VAL A 94 7.59 -19.97 -11.18
N ALA A 95 6.49 -20.30 -10.49
CA ALA A 95 5.83 -21.60 -10.64
C ALA A 95 5.29 -21.80 -12.06
N ASP A 96 4.69 -20.75 -12.64
CA ASP A 96 4.15 -20.77 -14.00
C ASP A 96 5.29 -20.84 -15.05
N GLU A 97 6.43 -20.19 -14.83
CA GLU A 97 7.63 -20.33 -15.69
C GLU A 97 8.23 -21.74 -15.61
N ARG A 98 8.40 -22.29 -14.40
CA ARG A 98 8.86 -23.67 -14.19
C ARG A 98 7.96 -24.68 -14.89
N LYS A 99 6.64 -24.51 -14.76
CA LYS A 99 5.66 -25.38 -15.42
C LYS A 99 5.81 -25.34 -16.94
N ARG A 100 5.94 -24.15 -17.53
CA ARG A 100 6.16 -23.98 -18.97
C ARG A 100 7.47 -24.60 -19.45
N HIS A 101 8.54 -24.48 -18.66
CA HIS A 101 9.82 -25.09 -18.98
C HIS A 101 9.74 -26.63 -18.98
N LEU A 102 9.05 -27.22 -18.00
CA LEU A 102 8.82 -28.66 -17.93
C LEU A 102 7.96 -29.16 -19.10
N GLU A 103 6.88 -28.46 -19.43
CA GLU A 103 6.02 -28.76 -20.58
C GLU A 103 6.80 -28.69 -21.90
N ALA A 104 7.70 -27.71 -22.05
CA ALA A 104 8.56 -27.58 -23.22
C ALA A 104 9.59 -28.71 -23.32
N GLN A 105 10.22 -29.12 -22.21
CA GLN A 105 11.12 -30.27 -22.19
C GLN A 105 10.39 -31.59 -22.50
N GLU A 106 9.18 -31.77 -21.98
CA GLU A 106 8.37 -32.95 -22.26
C GLU A 106 7.95 -33.00 -23.74
N ALA A 107 7.59 -31.87 -24.33
CA ALA A 107 7.33 -31.76 -25.77
C ALA A 107 8.57 -32.08 -26.62
N LYS A 108 9.76 -31.56 -26.25
CA LYS A 108 11.04 -31.91 -26.90
C LYS A 108 11.30 -33.42 -26.84
N ARG A 109 11.09 -34.06 -25.68
CA ARG A 109 11.24 -35.51 -25.47
C ARG A 109 10.24 -36.31 -26.32
N ALA A 110 8.99 -35.86 -26.40
CA ALA A 110 7.95 -36.50 -27.22
C ALA A 110 8.29 -36.45 -28.73
N VAL A 111 8.87 -35.35 -29.20
CA VAL A 111 9.34 -35.21 -30.59
C VAL A 111 10.55 -36.12 -30.86
N LYS A 112 11.52 -36.22 -29.93
CA LYS A 112 12.65 -37.16 -30.05
C LYS A 112 12.16 -38.62 -30.12
N ARG A 113 11.18 -38.99 -29.30
CA ARG A 113 10.54 -40.33 -29.31
C ARG A 113 9.82 -40.64 -30.62
N ARG A 114 9.17 -39.65 -31.25
CA ARG A 114 8.48 -39.81 -32.56
C ARG A 114 9.45 -39.91 -33.75
N ARG A 115 10.70 -39.47 -33.61
CA ARG A 115 11.72 -39.53 -34.67
C ARG A 115 12.51 -40.84 -34.72
N ALA A 116 12.35 -41.74 -33.76
CA ALA A 116 12.96 -43.08 -33.80
C ALA A 116 12.09 -44.03 -34.66
N PRO A 117 12.58 -44.55 -35.80
CA PRO A 117 11.82 -45.50 -36.62
C PRO A 117 11.94 -46.92 -36.05
N SER A 118 10.83 -47.67 -36.07
CA SER A 118 10.84 -49.13 -36.00
C SER A 118 11.18 -49.71 -37.38
N ASP A 119 12.00 -50.76 -37.37
CA ASP A 119 12.38 -51.69 -38.45
C ASP A 119 13.46 -51.27 -39.46
N THR A 120 14.70 -51.68 -39.20
CA THR A 120 15.57 -52.27 -40.24
C THR A 120 16.52 -53.31 -39.63
N ILE A 121 16.61 -54.47 -40.29
CA ILE A 121 17.38 -55.67 -39.94
C ILE A 121 18.90 -55.41 -40.01
N VAL A 122 19.63 -56.06 -39.10
CA VAL A 122 21.08 -56.00 -38.82
C VAL A 122 21.97 -56.45 -39.98
N VAL A 123 23.05 -55.70 -40.28
CA VAL A 123 24.38 -56.27 -40.60
C VAL A 123 25.46 -55.40 -39.91
N GLY A 124 26.38 -56.08 -39.22
CA GLY A 124 27.19 -55.54 -38.13
C GLY A 124 28.29 -54.52 -38.45
N GLY A 125 28.75 -53.90 -37.36
CA GLY A 125 29.90 -52.99 -37.29
C GLY A 125 29.87 -52.29 -35.94
N GLY A 126 30.73 -52.73 -35.01
CA GLY A 126 30.72 -52.30 -33.61
C GLY A 126 31.04 -50.81 -33.43
N GLY A 127 30.30 -50.19 -32.51
CA GLY A 127 30.53 -48.85 -31.99
C GLY A 127 29.51 -48.59 -30.89
N SER A 128 29.84 -48.95 -29.65
CA SER A 128 29.01 -48.66 -28.48
C SER A 128 29.21 -47.20 -28.07
N GLU A 129 28.46 -46.28 -28.66
CA GLU A 129 28.25 -44.96 -28.07
C GLU A 129 26.99 -45.02 -27.22
N TYR A 130 27.20 -45.23 -25.91
CA TYR A 130 26.18 -44.99 -24.91
C TYR A 130 25.92 -43.47 -24.88
N GLU A 131 24.91 -42.98 -25.59
CA GLU A 131 24.37 -41.62 -25.38
C GLU A 131 23.85 -41.55 -23.94
N SER A 132 24.66 -40.95 -23.07
CA SER A 132 24.31 -40.64 -21.69
C SER A 132 23.08 -39.70 -21.66
N ASP A 133 22.02 -40.12 -20.96
CA ASP A 133 20.76 -39.40 -20.69
C ASP A 133 20.96 -38.20 -19.72
N SER A 134 22.06 -37.46 -19.89
CA SER A 134 22.58 -36.49 -18.92
C SER A 134 22.52 -35.03 -19.36
N ASP A 135 21.82 -34.70 -20.43
CA ASP A 135 21.51 -33.30 -20.76
C ASP A 135 20.21 -32.87 -20.07
N LEU A 136 20.22 -32.87 -18.74
CA LEU A 136 19.27 -32.07 -17.97
C LEU A 136 19.72 -30.61 -18.12
N GLU A 137 19.14 -29.88 -19.10
CA GLU A 137 19.26 -28.42 -19.18
C GLU A 137 18.95 -27.84 -17.78
N LEU A 138 19.97 -27.28 -17.13
CA LEU A 138 19.88 -26.70 -15.79
C LEU A 138 18.91 -25.53 -15.87
N TYR A 139 17.82 -25.58 -15.11
CA TYR A 139 16.78 -24.55 -15.16
C TYR A 139 17.33 -23.23 -14.58
N GLU A 140 17.67 -22.29 -15.47
CA GLU A 140 17.95 -20.90 -15.13
C GLU A 140 16.70 -20.04 -15.44
N SER A 141 16.15 -19.40 -14.41
CA SER A 141 14.98 -18.53 -14.57
C SER A 141 15.36 -17.22 -15.25
N THR A 142 14.62 -16.85 -16.29
CA THR A 142 14.84 -15.61 -17.07
C THR A 142 14.11 -14.41 -16.47
N LEU A 143 13.28 -14.63 -15.46
CA LEU A 143 12.44 -13.60 -14.86
C LEU A 143 13.25 -12.55 -14.10
N LYS A 144 12.98 -11.26 -14.32
CA LYS A 144 13.54 -10.16 -13.51
C LYS A 144 12.71 -9.82 -12.28
N LEU A 145 13.33 -9.40 -11.19
CA LEU A 145 12.62 -8.95 -9.98
C LEU A 145 11.72 -7.74 -10.24
N GLN A 146 10.49 -7.77 -9.69
CA GLN A 146 9.56 -6.65 -9.81
C GLN A 146 9.99 -5.48 -8.92
N TYR A 147 9.74 -4.25 -9.40
CA TYR A 147 10.06 -3.00 -8.70
C TYR A 147 9.59 -2.99 -7.23
N ASN A 148 8.38 -3.48 -6.94
CA ASN A 148 7.84 -3.50 -5.57
C ASN A 148 8.67 -4.39 -4.63
N THR A 149 9.28 -5.46 -5.14
CA THR A 149 10.17 -6.33 -4.37
C THR A 149 11.49 -5.62 -4.09
N VAL A 150 12.06 -4.97 -5.11
CA VAL A 150 13.30 -4.15 -5.02
C VAL A 150 13.12 -3.01 -4.01
N ARG A 151 12.02 -2.25 -4.12
CA ARG A 151 11.62 -1.22 -3.15
C ARG A 151 11.45 -1.78 -1.74
N GLY A 152 10.99 -3.02 -1.63
CA GLY A 152 10.88 -3.74 -0.37
C GLY A 152 12.22 -4.05 0.29
N TYR A 153 13.29 -4.29 -0.49
CA TYR A 153 14.66 -4.43 0.02
C TYR A 153 15.20 -3.09 0.53
N VAL A 154 15.06 -2.03 -0.28
CA VAL A 154 15.48 -0.67 0.13
C VAL A 154 14.80 -0.27 1.45
N SER A 155 13.49 -0.49 1.57
CA SER A 155 12.75 -0.14 2.80
C SER A 155 13.18 -0.99 4.01
N ALA A 156 13.54 -2.26 3.79
CA ALA A 156 13.99 -3.15 4.87
C ALA A 156 15.39 -2.80 5.37
N ILE A 157 16.29 -2.39 4.47
CA ILE A 157 17.65 -1.99 4.80
C ILE A 157 17.68 -0.57 5.38
N GLN A 158 16.85 0.34 4.88
CA GLN A 158 16.66 1.67 5.50
C GLN A 158 16.20 1.54 6.95
N LYS A 159 15.28 0.61 7.25
CA LYS A 159 14.86 0.34 8.63
C LYS A 159 16.01 -0.23 9.48
N LEU A 160 16.85 -1.09 8.91
CA LEU A 160 18.03 -1.62 9.59
C LEU A 160 19.03 -0.49 9.92
N TYR A 161 19.21 0.46 9.00
CA TYR A 161 20.00 1.67 9.23
C TYR A 161 19.42 2.51 10.37
N ASP A 162 18.11 2.74 10.40
CA ASP A 162 17.46 3.51 11.48
C ASP A 162 17.62 2.79 12.85
N GLU A 163 17.56 1.46 12.87
CA GLU A 163 17.83 0.61 14.03
C GLU A 163 19.31 0.70 14.49
N GLN A 164 20.26 0.76 13.55
CA GLN A 164 21.69 0.92 13.85
C GLN A 164 21.99 2.33 14.37
N LYS A 165 21.46 3.36 13.70
CA LYS A 165 21.61 4.77 14.08
C LYS A 165 21.02 5.08 15.45
N SER A 166 19.87 4.49 15.79
CA SER A 166 19.28 4.63 17.12
C SER A 166 20.12 3.96 18.21
N ARG A 167 20.76 2.83 17.93
CA ARG A 167 21.73 2.17 18.84
C ARG A 167 23.01 2.99 19.01
N GLU A 168 23.52 3.61 17.94
CA GLU A 168 24.70 4.50 18.00
C GLU A 168 24.43 5.82 18.71
N SER A 169 23.21 6.38 18.57
CA SER A 169 22.79 7.61 19.26
C SER A 169 22.73 7.47 20.79
N ILE A 170 22.57 6.25 21.32
CA ILE A 170 22.63 5.98 22.77
C ILE A 170 24.08 6.05 23.31
N LEU A 171 25.08 5.92 22.43
CA LEU A 171 26.51 5.99 22.77
C LEU A 171 27.13 7.38 22.55
N ARG A 172 26.41 8.33 21.92
CA ARG A 172 26.84 9.73 21.76
C ARG A 172 25.65 10.72 21.80
N PRO A 173 25.41 11.42 22.92
CA PRO A 173 24.55 12.59 22.90
C PRO A 173 25.32 13.76 22.28
N GLY A 174 25.10 14.03 21.00
CA GLY A 174 25.59 15.26 20.35
C GLY A 174 26.33 15.09 19.03
N HIS A 175 25.67 14.59 17.99
CA HIS A 175 26.05 14.95 16.63
C HIS A 175 24.81 15.01 15.73
N ARG A 176 24.37 16.24 15.41
CA ARG A 176 23.49 16.50 14.27
C ARG A 176 24.36 16.64 13.04
N SER A 177 24.22 15.69 12.13
CA SER A 177 24.48 15.84 10.69
C SER A 177 23.30 15.13 9.99
N GLY A 178 22.56 15.73 9.07
CA GLY A 178 22.94 16.74 8.09
C GLY A 178 23.27 16.06 6.76
N THR A 179 22.31 15.32 6.19
CA THR A 179 22.31 14.85 4.79
C THR A 179 20.88 14.44 4.41
N GLU A 180 20.07 15.45 4.08
CA GLU A 180 19.04 15.28 3.06
C GLU A 180 19.72 15.54 1.71
N GLY A 181 19.60 14.60 0.78
CA GLY A 181 19.97 14.81 -0.62
C GLY A 181 20.89 13.74 -1.20
N ALA A 182 20.29 12.69 -1.76
CA ALA A 182 20.76 12.00 -2.97
C ALA A 182 19.90 10.76 -3.26
N GLN A 183 18.67 10.92 -3.76
CA GLN A 183 18.01 9.82 -4.48
C GLN A 183 17.18 10.39 -5.64
N THR A 184 17.82 10.70 -6.76
CA THR A 184 17.23 10.61 -8.10
C THR A 184 18.35 10.54 -9.11
N GLN A 185 18.68 9.34 -9.60
CA GLN A 185 19.14 9.05 -10.97
C GLN A 185 19.75 7.65 -11.03
N HIS A 186 18.92 6.65 -11.23
CA HIS A 186 19.26 5.52 -12.08
C HIS A 186 18.00 4.75 -12.47
N SER A 187 17.98 4.28 -13.72
CA SER A 187 16.92 3.55 -14.42
C SER A 187 15.93 4.38 -15.25
N CYS A 188 16.47 5.08 -16.25
CA CYS A 188 15.89 5.03 -17.59
C CYS A 188 16.96 4.40 -18.48
N ASN A 189 16.88 3.09 -18.70
CA ASN A 189 17.34 2.40 -19.90
C ASN A 189 16.71 1.00 -19.86
N ASP A 190 16.19 0.59 -21.01
CA ASP A 190 15.61 -0.73 -21.32
C ASP A 190 14.13 -0.91 -20.98
N LEU A 191 13.28 -0.21 -21.74
CA LEU A 191 11.95 -0.70 -22.10
C LEU A 191 11.91 -0.88 -23.63
N GLU A 192 12.49 -1.96 -24.11
CA GLU A 192 12.10 -2.50 -25.43
C GLU A 192 10.64 -2.98 -25.32
N PRO A 193 9.74 -2.62 -26.24
CA PRO A 193 8.34 -3.07 -26.18
C PRO A 193 8.26 -4.57 -26.48
N GLU A 194 7.84 -5.39 -25.51
CA GLU A 194 7.26 -6.69 -25.83
C GLU A 194 5.95 -6.45 -26.57
N GLU A 195 5.97 -6.60 -27.90
CA GLU A 195 4.77 -6.72 -28.72
C GLU A 195 4.10 -8.07 -28.43
N GLU A 196 3.24 -8.14 -27.42
CA GLU A 196 2.21 -9.18 -27.34
C GLU A 196 1.06 -8.77 -26.41
N GLY A 197 -0.10 -8.45 -27.00
CA GLY A 197 -1.39 -8.35 -26.30
C GLY A 197 -2.07 -6.97 -26.31
N ILE A 198 -2.94 -6.74 -27.30
CA ILE A 198 -3.82 -5.55 -27.47
C ILE A 198 -4.82 -5.35 -26.29
N HIS A 199 -4.73 -6.15 -25.21
CA HIS A 199 -5.64 -6.11 -24.05
C HIS A 199 -4.97 -5.85 -22.68
N GLY A 200 -3.69 -5.43 -22.63
CA GLY A 200 -2.97 -5.26 -21.36
C GLY A 200 -2.28 -3.91 -21.12
N GLN A 201 -2.12 -3.04 -22.13
CA GLN A 201 -1.22 -1.88 -22.06
C GLN A 201 -1.53 -0.83 -20.96
N GLY A 202 -2.73 -0.86 -20.38
CA GLY A 202 -3.15 0.10 -19.35
C GLY A 202 -3.01 -0.38 -17.91
N VAL A 203 -2.75 -1.67 -17.66
CA VAL A 203 -2.82 -2.24 -16.30
C VAL A 203 -1.59 -1.84 -15.47
N GLY A 204 -1.82 -1.25 -14.30
CA GLY A 204 -0.75 -0.76 -13.42
C GLY A 204 -0.06 0.53 -13.87
N THR A 205 -0.51 1.17 -14.96
CA THR A 205 0.00 2.47 -15.43
C THR A 205 -0.94 3.61 -15.01
N LEU A 206 -0.61 4.85 -15.36
CA LEU A 206 -1.49 6.01 -15.14
C LEU A 206 -2.89 5.83 -15.78
N ARG A 207 -3.00 4.96 -16.80
CA ARG A 207 -4.27 4.63 -17.47
C ARG A 207 -5.13 3.63 -16.70
N ASP A 208 -4.64 3.05 -15.59
CA ASP A 208 -5.37 2.10 -14.72
C ASP A 208 -6.25 2.81 -13.67
N VAL A 209 -6.77 3.97 -14.03
CA VAL A 209 -7.48 4.89 -13.16
C VAL A 209 -8.62 5.56 -13.92
N TYR A 210 -9.70 5.89 -13.22
CA TYR A 210 -10.80 6.64 -13.80
C TYR A 210 -10.54 8.16 -13.72
N ALA A 211 -10.99 8.88 -14.74
CA ALA A 211 -10.97 10.33 -14.76
C ALA A 211 -12.10 10.92 -13.88
N PRO A 212 -11.97 12.14 -13.36
CA PRO A 212 -13.03 12.80 -12.58
C PRO A 212 -14.37 12.88 -13.33
N ALA A 213 -14.33 12.98 -14.66
CA ALA A 213 -15.51 13.01 -15.53
C ALA A 213 -16.33 11.71 -15.52
N GLN A 214 -15.74 10.58 -15.08
CA GLN A 214 -16.42 9.28 -14.98
C GLN A 214 -17.13 9.08 -13.61
N ILE A 215 -16.92 10.00 -12.65
CA ILE A 215 -17.61 9.95 -11.35
C ILE A 215 -19.14 10.12 -11.53
N PRO A 216 -19.63 11.09 -12.33
CA PRO A 216 -21.05 11.16 -12.67
C PRO A 216 -21.61 9.89 -13.30
N ASP A 217 -20.85 9.20 -14.16
CA ASP A 217 -21.29 7.96 -14.79
C ASP A 217 -21.47 6.84 -13.76
N HIS A 218 -20.53 6.71 -12.82
CA HIS A 218 -20.69 5.80 -11.67
C HIS A 218 -21.94 6.12 -10.84
N THR A 219 -22.24 7.41 -10.63
CA THR A 219 -23.47 7.85 -9.98
C THR A 219 -24.72 7.51 -10.80
N ASN A 220 -24.71 7.71 -12.11
CA ASN A 220 -25.83 7.37 -12.99
C ASN A 220 -26.14 5.87 -12.94
N VAL A 221 -25.12 5.02 -12.83
CA VAL A 221 -25.32 3.59 -12.61
C VAL A 221 -26.11 3.32 -11.33
N ALA A 222 -25.81 4.03 -10.22
CA ALA A 222 -26.54 3.88 -8.97
C ALA A 222 -28.06 4.10 -9.14
N TRP A 223 -28.43 5.11 -9.92
CA TRP A 223 -29.83 5.46 -10.19
C TRP A 223 -30.51 4.56 -11.23
N SER A 224 -29.74 3.77 -11.98
CA SER A 224 -30.26 2.79 -12.94
C SER A 224 -30.53 1.40 -12.34
N GLU A 225 -30.01 1.13 -11.14
CA GLU A 225 -30.10 -0.19 -10.52
C GLU A 225 -31.47 -0.43 -9.87
N ARG A 226 -31.98 -1.66 -10.02
CA ARG A 226 -33.25 -2.07 -9.39
C ARG A 226 -33.13 -2.24 -7.88
N GLU A 227 -31.96 -2.66 -7.40
CA GLU A 227 -31.67 -2.81 -5.97
C GLU A 227 -31.19 -1.48 -5.38
N ILE A 228 -32.14 -0.56 -5.18
CA ILE A 228 -31.87 0.85 -4.84
C ILE A 228 -31.01 0.99 -3.57
N ALA A 229 -31.31 0.23 -2.51
CA ALA A 229 -30.56 0.28 -1.26
C ALA A 229 -29.08 -0.09 -1.46
N CYS A 230 -28.82 -1.21 -2.15
CA CYS A 230 -27.46 -1.65 -2.46
C CYS A 230 -26.73 -0.64 -3.34
N ALA A 231 -27.44 -0.05 -4.30
CA ALA A 231 -26.89 0.88 -5.27
C ALA A 231 -26.47 2.21 -4.63
N LEU A 232 -27.35 2.84 -3.86
CA LEU A 232 -27.06 4.09 -3.13
C LEU A 232 -25.94 3.89 -2.12
N ARG A 233 -25.95 2.77 -1.38
CA ARG A 233 -24.87 2.42 -0.44
C ARG A 233 -23.51 2.27 -1.15
N THR A 234 -23.48 1.62 -2.31
CA THR A 234 -22.26 1.43 -3.11
C THR A 234 -21.73 2.75 -3.66
N GLN A 235 -22.63 3.65 -4.08
CA GLN A 235 -22.27 5.00 -4.50
C GLN A 235 -21.59 5.78 -3.37
N VAL A 236 -22.14 5.72 -2.15
CA VAL A 236 -21.54 6.36 -0.97
C VAL A 236 -20.16 5.76 -0.65
N ASP A 237 -20.00 4.44 -0.67
CA ASP A 237 -18.70 3.79 -0.44
C ASP A 237 -17.63 4.26 -1.44
N PHE A 238 -17.99 4.33 -2.73
CA PHE A 238 -17.11 4.83 -3.78
C PHE A 238 -16.69 6.29 -3.51
N LEU A 239 -17.65 7.17 -3.23
CA LEU A 239 -17.40 8.59 -2.99
C LEU A 239 -16.61 8.86 -1.70
N LEU A 240 -16.79 8.06 -0.65
CA LEU A 240 -15.96 8.09 0.56
C LEU A 240 -14.50 7.74 0.22
N GLY A 241 -14.30 6.76 -0.67
CA GLY A 241 -12.97 6.37 -1.13
C GLY A 241 -12.29 7.44 -1.98
N ASN A 242 -13.08 8.10 -2.83
CA ASN A 242 -12.60 9.14 -3.75
C ASN A 242 -12.31 10.46 -3.01
N HIS A 243 -13.31 11.05 -2.34
CA HIS A 243 -13.21 12.42 -1.81
C HIS A 243 -12.43 12.51 -0.50
N MET A 244 -12.52 11.48 0.34
CA MET A 244 -11.80 11.43 1.62
C MET A 244 -10.57 10.52 1.57
N LEU A 245 -10.24 9.94 0.41
CA LEU A 245 -9.10 9.03 0.21
C LEU A 245 -9.12 7.80 1.16
N LEU A 246 -10.29 7.36 1.62
CA LEU A 246 -10.41 6.34 2.66
C LEU A 246 -10.11 4.92 2.15
N ARG A 247 -9.46 4.11 3.01
CA ARG A 247 -9.28 2.67 2.74
C ARG A 247 -10.61 1.94 2.94
N SER A 248 -10.87 0.87 2.18
CA SER A 248 -12.08 0.05 2.39
C SER A 248 -12.17 -0.49 3.82
N GLY A 249 -11.03 -0.81 4.45
CA GLY A 249 -10.98 -1.23 5.84
C GLY A 249 -11.45 -0.19 6.86
N ASN A 250 -11.48 1.10 6.48
CA ASN A 250 -12.00 2.18 7.33
C ASN A 250 -13.42 2.59 6.89
N ARG A 251 -13.75 2.47 5.59
CA ARG A 251 -15.06 2.83 5.04
C ARG A 251 -16.17 1.89 5.50
N LEU A 252 -15.94 0.58 5.44
CA LEU A 252 -16.95 -0.44 5.70
C LEU A 252 -17.40 -0.52 7.17
N PRO A 253 -16.50 -0.39 8.18
CA PRO A 253 -16.91 -0.39 9.59
C PRO A 253 -17.35 0.97 10.13
N MET A 254 -17.36 2.03 9.30
CA MET A 254 -17.69 3.41 9.70
C MET A 254 -19.05 3.49 10.38
N GLU A 255 -19.08 4.15 11.53
CA GLU A 255 -20.27 4.39 12.33
C GLU A 255 -20.84 5.78 12.07
N LEU A 256 -22.14 5.95 12.36
CA LEU A 256 -22.76 7.28 12.31
C LEU A 256 -22.10 8.22 13.33
N ALA A 257 -21.69 7.70 14.49
CA ALA A 257 -21.02 8.47 15.54
C ALA A 257 -19.63 8.99 15.12
N ASP A 258 -18.98 8.34 14.15
CA ASP A 258 -17.71 8.81 13.59
C ASP A 258 -17.88 10.06 12.71
N CYS A 259 -19.11 10.37 12.29
CA CYS A 259 -19.41 11.42 11.32
C CYS A 259 -19.96 12.66 12.01
N PHE A 260 -19.35 13.82 11.80
CA PHE A 260 -19.85 15.09 12.32
C PHE A 260 -19.63 16.26 11.34
N PRO A 261 -20.47 17.30 11.39
CA PRO A 261 -20.24 18.51 10.63
C PRO A 261 -19.21 19.40 11.32
N LEU A 262 -18.26 19.94 10.56
CA LEU A 262 -17.33 20.98 11.03
C LEU A 262 -17.61 22.29 10.30
N ASP A 263 -17.78 23.36 11.07
CA ASP A 263 -17.92 24.70 10.52
C ASP A 263 -16.59 25.24 10.00
N LEU A 264 -16.60 25.73 8.76
CA LEU A 264 -15.46 26.36 8.12
C LEU A 264 -15.82 27.81 7.80
N PRO A 265 -15.71 28.74 8.77
CA PRO A 265 -16.16 30.13 8.61
C PRO A 265 -15.36 30.88 7.53
N ASN A 266 -14.15 30.42 7.23
CA ASN A 266 -13.26 31.04 6.25
C ASN A 266 -13.45 30.48 4.83
N GLU A 267 -14.17 29.38 4.67
CA GLU A 267 -14.29 28.65 3.40
C GLU A 267 -15.67 28.79 2.76
N GLY A 268 -15.72 28.66 1.43
CA GLY A 268 -16.96 28.63 0.65
C GLY A 268 -17.71 29.95 0.54
N PHE A 269 -19.04 29.89 0.40
CA PHE A 269 -19.87 31.06 0.11
C PHE A 269 -20.15 31.86 1.38
N LYS A 270 -19.58 33.06 1.48
CA LYS A 270 -19.73 33.96 2.62
C LYS A 270 -21.06 34.72 2.54
N ALA A 271 -22.16 34.06 2.93
CA ALA A 271 -23.45 34.71 3.12
C ALA A 271 -23.74 34.89 4.61
N GLN A 272 -24.39 36.00 4.95
CA GLN A 272 -24.78 36.31 6.31
C GLN A 272 -25.72 35.22 6.84
N GLY A 273 -25.33 34.56 7.94
CA GLY A 273 -26.08 33.46 8.54
C GLY A 273 -25.83 32.07 7.95
N TYR A 274 -24.98 31.91 6.94
CA TYR A 274 -24.64 30.62 6.35
C TYR A 274 -23.14 30.35 6.42
N THR A 275 -22.75 29.40 7.27
CA THR A 275 -21.39 28.87 7.33
C THR A 275 -21.26 27.63 6.45
N THR A 276 -20.12 27.53 5.74
CA THR A 276 -19.80 26.30 5.01
C THR A 276 -19.49 25.20 6.00
N LYS A 277 -20.13 24.05 5.85
CA LYS A 277 -19.88 22.86 6.68
C LYS A 277 -19.14 21.80 5.87
N ALA A 278 -18.08 21.24 6.45
CA ALA A 278 -17.45 20.03 5.99
C ALA A 278 -18.03 18.83 6.73
N LEU A 279 -18.22 17.71 6.02
CA LEU A 279 -18.41 16.43 6.68
C LEU A 279 -17.05 15.90 7.09
N VAL A 280 -16.88 15.64 8.39
CA VAL A 280 -15.68 15.05 8.95
C VAL A 280 -16.01 13.65 9.45
N VAL A 281 -15.09 12.72 9.21
CA VAL A 281 -15.13 11.34 9.66
C VAL A 281 -13.89 11.07 10.51
N VAL A 282 -14.11 10.61 11.74
CA VAL A 282 -13.04 10.14 12.63
C VAL A 282 -12.70 8.70 12.30
N MET A 283 -11.41 8.38 12.33
CA MET A 283 -10.91 7.02 12.19
C MET A 283 -9.90 6.76 13.30
N ASN A 284 -10.28 5.91 14.25
CA ASN A 284 -9.41 5.46 15.33
C ASN A 284 -8.87 4.04 15.08
N CYS A 285 -9.45 3.28 14.14
CA CYS A 285 -9.09 1.90 13.85
C CYS A 285 -8.75 1.72 12.37
N GLY A 286 -7.51 1.32 12.07
CA GLY A 286 -7.08 1.03 10.71
C GLY A 286 -5.82 0.17 10.67
N LYS A 287 -5.61 -0.58 9.58
CA LYS A 287 -4.46 -1.51 9.45
C LYS A 287 -3.08 -0.85 9.64
N THR A 288 -2.97 0.44 9.33
CA THR A 288 -1.74 1.24 9.47
C THR A 288 -1.69 2.04 10.76
N ASN A 289 -2.79 2.09 11.51
CA ASN A 289 -2.93 2.87 12.72
C ASN A 289 -2.91 1.94 13.94
N GLN A 290 -1.72 1.42 14.24
CA GLN A 290 -1.53 0.41 15.29
C GLN A 290 -1.58 0.96 16.71
N HIS A 291 -1.56 2.29 16.85
CA HIS A 291 -1.54 2.99 18.12
C HIS A 291 -2.87 3.71 18.43
N GLY A 292 -3.93 3.47 17.64
CA GLY A 292 -5.23 4.10 17.87
C GLY A 292 -5.24 5.63 17.67
N ARG A 293 -4.33 6.17 16.84
CA ARG A 293 -4.24 7.61 16.57
C ARG A 293 -5.55 8.11 15.94
N MET A 294 -6.06 9.25 16.35
CA MET A 294 -7.22 9.82 15.68
C MET A 294 -6.78 10.37 14.31
N GLU A 295 -7.26 9.75 13.24
CA GLU A 295 -7.13 10.24 11.87
C GLU A 295 -8.46 10.84 11.43
N TYR A 296 -8.41 11.87 10.59
CA TYR A 296 -9.61 12.53 10.07
C TYR A 296 -9.69 12.39 8.54
N GLY A 297 -10.90 12.18 8.04
CA GLY A 297 -11.24 12.36 6.64
C GLY A 297 -12.28 13.45 6.52
N SER A 298 -12.11 14.38 5.59
CA SER A 298 -13.05 15.48 5.42
C SER A 298 -13.46 15.65 3.96
N ALA A 299 -14.71 16.04 3.73
CA ALA A 299 -15.20 16.39 2.41
C ALA A 299 -16.17 17.58 2.45
N LEU A 300 -16.11 18.40 1.40
CA LEU A 300 -17.04 19.50 1.16
C LEU A 300 -18.13 19.07 0.17
N ARG A 301 -19.19 19.89 0.11
CA ARG A 301 -20.19 19.75 -0.96
C ARG A 301 -19.54 20.02 -2.31
N HIS A 302 -19.71 19.07 -3.22
CA HIS A 302 -19.20 19.19 -4.58
C HIS A 302 -20.11 20.10 -5.42
N ARG A 303 -19.54 20.83 -6.39
CA ARG A 303 -20.29 21.71 -7.29
C ARG A 303 -21.26 20.94 -8.19
N ASP A 304 -20.82 19.83 -8.77
CA ASP A 304 -21.70 18.88 -9.47
C ASP A 304 -22.42 17.97 -8.44
N PRO A 305 -23.76 17.98 -8.37
CA PRO A 305 -24.53 17.11 -7.48
C PRO A 305 -24.26 15.62 -7.67
N ARG A 306 -23.94 15.18 -8.90
CA ARG A 306 -23.68 13.77 -9.23
C ARG A 306 -22.36 13.27 -8.67
N SER A 307 -21.43 14.18 -8.38
CA SER A 307 -20.16 13.86 -7.75
C SER A 307 -20.15 14.21 -6.26
N CYS A 308 -21.26 14.67 -5.70
CA CYS A 308 -21.34 15.15 -4.32
C CYS A 308 -21.50 14.01 -3.32
N LEU A 309 -20.47 13.78 -2.49
CA LEU A 309 -20.53 12.83 -1.38
C LEU A 309 -21.66 13.16 -0.39
N ILE A 310 -21.80 14.44 -0.01
CA ILE A 310 -22.81 14.87 0.95
C ILE A 310 -24.22 14.61 0.42
N GLY A 311 -24.45 14.89 -0.87
CA GLY A 311 -25.72 14.61 -1.53
C GLY A 311 -26.00 13.11 -1.60
N ALA A 312 -25.03 12.31 -2.02
CA ALA A 312 -25.17 10.85 -2.09
C ALA A 312 -25.45 10.25 -0.70
N LEU A 313 -24.76 10.73 0.35
CA LEU A 313 -25.00 10.30 1.72
C LEU A 313 -26.42 10.66 2.17
N ALA A 314 -26.88 11.88 1.89
CA ALA A 314 -28.25 12.30 2.22
C ALA A 314 -29.31 11.42 1.53
N PHE A 315 -29.14 11.12 0.24
CA PHE A 315 -30.06 10.22 -0.48
C PHE A 315 -30.05 8.80 0.09
N TRP A 316 -28.88 8.26 0.43
CA TRP A 316 -28.77 6.95 1.07
C TRP A 316 -29.49 6.92 2.42
N LEU A 317 -29.23 7.90 3.30
CA LEU A 317 -29.86 7.97 4.62
C LEU A 317 -31.38 8.18 4.53
N PHE A 318 -31.83 9.04 3.61
CA PHE A 318 -33.24 9.25 3.34
C PHE A 318 -33.92 7.97 2.86
N TRP A 319 -33.33 7.27 1.89
CA TRP A 319 -33.87 5.99 1.42
C TRP A 319 -33.94 4.97 2.56
N ARG A 320 -32.84 4.82 3.31
CA ARG A 320 -32.67 3.84 4.38
C ARG A 320 -33.77 3.90 5.44
N TRP A 321 -34.10 5.10 5.91
CA TRP A 321 -35.04 5.25 7.03
C TRP A 321 -36.44 5.72 6.60
N GLN A 322 -36.55 6.59 5.60
CA GLN A 322 -37.84 7.16 5.21
C GLN A 322 -38.58 6.31 4.16
N VAL A 323 -37.86 5.74 3.20
CA VAL A 323 -38.46 5.07 2.04
C VAL A 323 -38.57 3.56 2.25
N GLU A 324 -37.45 2.91 2.56
CA GLU A 324 -37.40 1.45 2.73
C GLU A 324 -38.18 0.99 3.97
N LYS A 325 -38.18 1.81 5.05
CA LYS A 325 -38.90 1.57 6.31
C LYS A 325 -38.65 0.20 6.96
N ALA A 326 -37.60 -0.49 6.56
CA ALA A 326 -37.23 -1.81 7.08
C ALA A 326 -36.38 -1.70 8.37
N GLU A 327 -35.79 -0.54 8.64
CA GLU A 327 -35.04 -0.21 9.85
C GLU A 327 -35.70 0.97 10.56
N ARG A 328 -35.79 0.93 11.89
CA ARG A 328 -36.25 2.08 12.68
C ARG A 328 -35.23 3.22 12.61
N PHE A 329 -35.73 4.45 12.58
CA PHE A 329 -34.86 5.62 12.69
C PHE A 329 -34.13 5.61 14.06
N PRO A 330 -32.82 5.94 14.11
CA PRO A 330 -32.06 5.92 15.35
C PRO A 330 -32.60 6.91 16.38
N VAL A 331 -32.58 6.52 17.65
CA VAL A 331 -32.93 7.41 18.76
C VAL A 331 -31.64 8.07 19.25
N PHE A 332 -31.63 9.40 19.30
CA PHE A 332 -30.45 10.18 19.70
C PHE A 332 -30.49 10.61 21.18
N GLN A 333 -31.12 9.80 22.04
CA GLN A 333 -31.23 10.11 23.47
C GLN A 333 -29.98 9.68 24.24
N ARG A 334 -29.49 8.47 23.99
CA ARG A 334 -28.27 7.93 24.60
C ARG A 334 -27.28 7.46 23.54
N SER A 335 -26.00 7.47 23.88
CA SER A 335 -24.94 7.01 22.99
C SER A 335 -25.13 5.56 22.53
N GLU A 336 -25.55 4.71 23.45
CA GLU A 336 -25.75 3.28 23.27
C GLU A 336 -26.82 2.96 22.23
N ASP A 337 -27.76 3.88 22.00
CA ASP A 337 -28.89 3.69 21.08
C ASP A 337 -28.47 3.81 19.60
N TRP A 338 -27.37 4.51 19.30
CA TRP A 338 -27.02 4.83 17.90
C TRP A 338 -25.54 4.75 17.53
N TYR A 339 -24.61 4.72 18.50
CA TYR A 339 -23.16 4.73 18.20
C TYR A 339 -22.74 3.54 17.33
N GLU A 340 -23.24 2.34 17.62
CA GLU A 340 -22.89 1.14 16.85
C GLU A 340 -23.54 1.08 15.44
N THR A 341 -24.40 2.05 15.12
CA THR A 341 -25.11 2.07 13.82
C THR A 341 -24.13 2.37 12.70
N LYS A 342 -23.98 1.42 11.77
CA LYS A 342 -23.05 1.58 10.65
C LYS A 342 -23.61 2.51 9.59
N VAL A 343 -22.76 3.35 9.00
CA VAL A 343 -23.11 4.16 7.81
C VAL A 343 -23.45 3.23 6.65
N LEU A 344 -22.58 2.25 6.40
CA LEU A 344 -22.72 1.24 5.36
C LEU A 344 -23.14 -0.10 5.99
N ARG A 345 -24.39 -0.17 6.47
CA ARG A 345 -24.95 -1.39 7.09
C ARG A 345 -24.88 -2.59 6.14
N ARG A 346 -24.73 -3.80 6.67
CA ARG A 346 -24.77 -5.04 5.90
C ARG A 346 -26.14 -5.29 5.28
N SER A 347 -27.19 -5.22 6.09
CA SER A 347 -28.58 -5.46 5.69
C SER A 347 -29.53 -4.63 6.56
N ALA A 348 -30.80 -4.54 6.18
CA ALA A 348 -31.81 -3.85 6.99
C ALA A 348 -32.05 -4.50 8.37
N LYS A 349 -31.84 -5.82 8.48
CA LYS A 349 -32.01 -6.58 9.73
C LYS A 349 -30.81 -6.43 10.67
N GLU A 350 -29.65 -6.09 10.12
CA GLU A 350 -28.38 -6.02 10.85
C GLU A 350 -27.73 -4.64 10.65
N PRO A 351 -28.31 -3.56 11.21
CA PRO A 351 -27.82 -2.20 11.01
C PRO A 351 -26.46 -1.92 11.66
N GLN A 352 -26.10 -2.70 12.68
CA GLN A 352 -24.82 -2.61 13.40
C GLN A 352 -23.72 -3.46 12.76
N ALA A 353 -24.06 -4.37 11.85
CA ALA A 353 -23.08 -5.21 11.19
C ALA A 353 -22.45 -4.47 9.99
N PRO A 354 -21.10 -4.45 9.87
CA PRO A 354 -20.44 -3.83 8.74
C PRO A 354 -20.68 -4.62 7.46
N LEU A 355 -20.72 -3.90 6.33
CA LEU A 355 -20.76 -4.50 5.00
C LEU A 355 -19.51 -5.36 4.78
N SER A 356 -19.69 -6.57 4.27
CA SER A 356 -18.57 -7.46 3.97
C SER A 356 -17.70 -6.90 2.84
N GLY A 357 -16.38 -7.06 2.94
CA GLY A 357 -15.46 -6.59 1.92
C GLY A 357 -15.64 -7.30 0.56
N GLN A 358 -16.12 -8.55 0.57
CA GLN A 358 -16.44 -9.29 -0.64
C GLN A 358 -17.66 -8.70 -1.34
N THR A 359 -18.77 -8.52 -0.61
CA THR A 359 -20.00 -7.93 -1.14
C THR A 359 -19.74 -6.52 -1.67
N ALA A 360 -19.01 -5.69 -0.93
CA ALA A 360 -18.63 -4.34 -1.38
C ALA A 360 -17.84 -4.38 -2.69
N ARG A 361 -16.88 -5.32 -2.82
CA ARG A 361 -16.07 -5.50 -4.03
C ARG A 361 -16.91 -5.95 -5.23
N GLU A 362 -17.83 -6.89 -5.03
CA GLU A 362 -18.72 -7.40 -6.08
C GLU A 362 -19.60 -6.28 -6.66
N TRP A 363 -20.24 -5.51 -5.78
CA TRP A 363 -21.04 -4.34 -6.17
C TRP A 363 -20.21 -3.27 -6.87
N THR A 364 -19.04 -2.93 -6.33
CA THR A 364 -18.14 -1.94 -6.95
C THR A 364 -17.68 -2.40 -8.33
N SER A 365 -17.34 -3.69 -8.48
CA SER A 365 -16.94 -4.25 -9.78
C SER A 365 -18.08 -4.21 -10.81
N ARG A 366 -19.32 -4.46 -10.38
CA ARG A 366 -20.51 -4.32 -11.22
C ARG A 366 -20.69 -2.88 -11.69
N PHE A 367 -20.53 -1.91 -10.78
CA PHE A 367 -20.62 -0.49 -11.08
C PHE A 367 -19.57 -0.05 -12.09
N TYR A 368 -18.31 -0.44 -11.89
CA TYR A 368 -17.24 -0.11 -12.83
C TYR A 368 -17.48 -0.68 -14.22
N LYS A 369 -17.94 -1.94 -14.31
CA LYS A 369 -18.28 -2.55 -15.60
C LYS A 369 -19.39 -1.77 -16.34
N LYS A 370 -20.43 -1.35 -15.61
CA LYS A 370 -21.55 -0.57 -16.19
C LYS A 370 -21.16 0.87 -16.55
N ALA A 371 -20.30 1.50 -15.75
CA ALA A 371 -19.79 2.85 -15.99
C ALA A 371 -18.63 2.90 -17.01
N GLY A 372 -18.21 1.76 -17.57
CA GLY A 372 -17.07 1.69 -18.50
C GLY A 372 -15.71 1.98 -17.84
N ILE A 373 -15.62 1.90 -16.51
CA ILE A 373 -14.38 2.13 -15.75
C ILE A 373 -13.54 0.85 -15.76
N LYS A 374 -12.32 0.95 -16.29
CA LYS A 374 -11.35 -0.16 -16.32
C LYS A 374 -10.31 0.06 -15.22
N VAL A 375 -10.31 -0.82 -14.22
CA VAL A 375 -9.36 -0.77 -13.11
C VAL A 375 -8.92 -2.17 -12.69
N SER A 376 -7.64 -2.36 -12.40
CA SER A 376 -7.08 -3.63 -11.94
C SER A 376 -7.40 -3.94 -10.48
N LYS A 377 -7.40 -2.91 -9.61
CA LYS A 377 -7.59 -3.02 -8.16
C LYS A 377 -8.88 -2.34 -7.71
N VAL A 378 -10.01 -3.01 -7.92
CA VAL A 378 -11.38 -2.50 -7.67
C VAL A 378 -11.53 -1.72 -6.33
N SER A 379 -11.11 -2.30 -5.21
CA SER A 379 -11.33 -1.71 -3.88
C SER A 379 -10.38 -0.55 -3.54
N HIS A 380 -9.20 -0.50 -4.18
CA HIS A 380 -8.19 0.53 -3.96
C HIS A 380 -8.25 1.65 -5.01
N ALA A 381 -8.94 1.40 -6.13
CA ALA A 381 -9.03 2.31 -7.26
C ALA A 381 -9.46 3.74 -6.86
N PRO A 382 -10.49 3.96 -6.00
CA PRO A 382 -10.91 5.33 -5.70
C PRO A 382 -9.83 6.16 -5.03
N ARG A 383 -9.05 5.53 -4.15
CA ARG A 383 -7.97 6.18 -3.43
C ARG A 383 -6.79 6.52 -4.35
N VAL A 384 -6.43 5.63 -5.27
CA VAL A 384 -5.36 5.90 -6.25
C VAL A 384 -5.79 7.00 -7.22
N ALA A 385 -7.01 6.86 -7.75
CA ALA A 385 -7.57 7.76 -8.73
C ALA A 385 -7.63 9.19 -8.20
N ALA A 386 -8.20 9.39 -7.01
CA ALA A 386 -8.28 10.72 -6.41
C ALA A 386 -6.90 11.31 -6.09
N THR A 387 -5.90 10.49 -5.73
CA THR A 387 -4.52 10.97 -5.53
C THR A 387 -3.91 11.49 -6.83
N GLN A 388 -4.01 10.71 -7.90
CA GLN A 388 -3.49 11.10 -9.22
C GLN A 388 -4.25 12.30 -9.79
N ASN A 389 -5.57 12.36 -9.60
CA ASN A 389 -6.39 13.49 -10.03
C ASN A 389 -6.04 14.78 -9.27
N ALA A 390 -5.71 14.70 -7.98
CA ALA A 390 -5.26 15.84 -7.19
C ALA A 390 -3.88 16.34 -7.65
N ASP A 391 -2.96 15.41 -7.92
CA ASP A 391 -1.62 15.70 -8.45
C ASP A 391 -1.71 16.38 -9.82
N MET A 392 -2.53 15.83 -10.74
CA MET A 392 -2.83 16.45 -12.03
C MET A 392 -3.50 17.82 -11.92
N ALA A 393 -4.24 18.08 -10.85
CA ALA A 393 -4.84 19.39 -10.57
C ALA A 393 -3.84 20.38 -9.95
N GLY A 394 -2.59 19.97 -9.73
CA GLY A 394 -1.52 20.82 -9.18
C GLY A 394 -1.57 20.98 -7.65
N VAL A 395 -2.26 20.07 -6.94
CA VAL A 395 -2.26 20.07 -5.47
C VAL A 395 -0.88 19.63 -4.97
N ASP A 396 -0.35 20.37 -3.99
CA ASP A 396 0.95 20.06 -3.38
C ASP A 396 1.00 18.63 -2.82
N GLU A 397 2.13 17.94 -3.04
CA GLU A 397 2.30 16.56 -2.61
C GLU A 397 2.16 16.43 -1.08
N GLY A 398 2.63 17.42 -0.31
CA GLY A 398 2.46 17.46 1.13
C GLY A 398 0.99 17.53 1.56
N GLN A 399 0.16 18.29 0.85
CA GLN A 399 -1.29 18.28 1.02
C GLN A 399 -1.93 16.94 0.64
N ILE A 400 -1.51 16.32 -0.45
CA ILE A 400 -1.99 15.00 -0.87
C ILE A 400 -1.59 13.92 0.15
N ARG A 401 -0.37 13.98 0.71
CA ARG A 401 0.12 13.05 1.73
C ARG A 401 -0.61 13.20 3.07
N ARG A 402 -0.88 14.43 3.52
CA ARG A 402 -1.76 14.71 4.66
C ARG A 402 -3.18 14.21 4.37
N ALA A 403 -3.69 14.61 3.21
CA ALA A 403 -4.82 14.10 2.46
C ALA A 403 -5.01 12.59 2.63
N GLY A 404 -4.00 11.81 2.28
CA GLY A 404 -3.96 10.36 2.27
C GLY A 404 -3.64 9.72 3.62
N ARG A 405 -3.22 10.50 4.63
CA ARG A 405 -2.64 9.99 5.89
C ARG A 405 -1.47 9.05 5.62
N TRP A 406 -0.50 9.54 4.85
CA TRP A 406 0.74 8.81 4.54
C TRP A 406 1.96 9.30 5.32
N ASN A 407 1.81 10.33 6.15
CA ASN A 407 2.86 10.90 7.00
C ASN A 407 3.15 10.03 8.23
N ASN A 408 3.47 8.75 8.02
CA ASN A 408 3.81 7.84 9.11
C ASN A 408 5.10 8.33 9.80
N GLY A 409 4.99 8.85 11.02
CA GLY A 409 6.13 9.29 11.83
C GLY A 409 6.27 10.81 12.00
N ASP A 410 5.44 11.62 11.33
CA ASP A 410 5.42 13.06 11.60
C ASP A 410 4.71 13.36 12.93
N GLN A 411 5.50 13.69 13.95
CA GLN A 411 5.03 14.05 15.29
C GLN A 411 4.11 15.28 15.25
N MET A 412 4.31 16.21 14.32
CA MET A 412 3.47 17.41 14.20
C MET A 412 2.05 17.06 13.75
N THR A 413 1.94 16.25 12.70
CA THR A 413 0.63 15.78 12.23
C THR A 413 -0.04 14.89 13.28
N GLY A 414 0.70 14.00 13.95
CA GLY A 414 0.14 13.02 14.89
C GLY A 414 -0.19 13.52 16.29
N CYS A 415 0.51 14.54 16.80
CA CYS A 415 0.33 15.07 18.16
C CYS A 415 -0.39 16.41 18.22
N TYR A 416 -0.22 17.28 17.21
CA TYR A 416 -0.71 18.65 17.24
C TYR A 416 -1.82 18.89 16.21
N LEU A 417 -1.69 18.43 14.97
CA LEU A 417 -2.68 18.77 13.93
C LEU A 417 -3.92 17.86 13.92
N THR A 418 -3.82 16.62 14.41
CA THR A 418 -4.97 15.74 14.63
C THR A 418 -5.77 16.15 15.87
N SER A 419 -5.13 16.71 16.90
CA SER A 419 -5.79 17.20 18.12
C SER A 419 -6.38 18.61 17.96
N CYS A 420 -5.91 19.42 17.00
CA CYS A 420 -6.41 20.78 16.74
C CYS A 420 -7.87 20.87 16.26
N LEU A 421 -8.56 19.77 15.94
CA LEU A 421 -10.01 19.80 15.68
C LEU A 421 -10.86 19.78 16.96
N SER A 422 -10.24 19.77 18.15
CA SER A 422 -10.94 19.71 19.43
C SER A 422 -11.09 21.04 20.16
N ASN A 423 -10.49 22.14 19.69
CA ASN A 423 -10.67 23.46 20.31
C ASN A 423 -10.45 24.59 19.29
N SER A 424 -11.54 25.08 18.70
CA SER A 424 -11.65 26.45 18.19
C SER A 424 -13.11 26.86 18.11
#